data_AF-A0A920SJ53-F1
#
_entry.id   AF-A0A920SJ53-F1
#
_cell.length_a   1.000
_cell.length_b   1.000
_cell.length_c   1.000
_cell.angle_alpha   90.00
_cell.angle_beta   90.00
_cell.angle_gamma   90.00
#
_symmetry.space_group_name_H-M   'P 1'
#
loop_
_entity.id
_entity.type
_entity.pdbx_description
1 polymer ?
#
loop_
_entity_poly.entity_id
_entity_poly.type
_entity_poly.pdbx_seq_one_letter_code
_entity_poly.pdbx_strand_id
1 'polypeptide(L)'
;MDICSILKAVEVEGNIRAELSEPIAAPDFDFQLPPHLNGSDAPRVAMYKSWQEPMPAGWQRWVLDQHDMPYDTLHDADIHSGALDDYDVLLFQAQDGNSIRNGFRRGELPRQYTGGLGDQGVQAVSDFVRNGGRVIAIEAATDFVAELFDLDISNLTFGPSEHTILYSRIDPKA
;
A
#
# COMPACT_ATOMS: atom_id res chain seq x y z
N MET A 1 21.29 -5.42 -21.11
CA MET A 1 20.46 -6.17 -22.09
C MET A 1 19.04 -5.91 -21.66
N ASP A 2 18.29 -5.20 -22.50
CA ASP A 2 17.10 -4.41 -22.15
C ASP A 2 15.88 -5.33 -21.97
N ILE A 3 15.31 -5.35 -20.76
CA ILE A 3 14.17 -6.23 -20.41
C ILE A 3 12.85 -5.67 -21.00
N CYS A 4 12.82 -4.39 -21.40
CA CYS A 4 11.64 -3.73 -21.95
C CYS A 4 11.24 -4.16 -23.38
N SER A 5 12.01 -5.01 -24.06
CA SER A 5 11.75 -5.35 -25.47
C SER A 5 10.85 -6.59 -25.73
N ILE A 6 10.25 -7.21 -24.71
CA ILE A 6 9.56 -8.52 -24.89
C ILE A 6 8.02 -8.44 -24.90
N LEU A 7 7.41 -7.33 -24.47
CA LEU A 7 5.95 -7.20 -24.49
C LEU A 7 5.47 -6.56 -25.80
N LYS A 8 5.11 -7.40 -26.76
CA LYS A 8 4.30 -6.99 -27.92
C LYS A 8 2.83 -7.27 -27.60
N ALA A 9 2.07 -6.22 -27.28
CA ALA A 9 0.62 -6.31 -27.30
C ALA A 9 0.17 -6.57 -28.75
N VAL A 10 -0.64 -7.61 -28.96
CA VAL A 10 -1.24 -7.94 -30.25
C VAL A 10 -2.72 -7.65 -30.14
N GLU A 11 -3.22 -6.76 -30.98
CA GLU A 11 -4.65 -6.49 -31.11
C GLU A 11 -5.36 -7.75 -31.62
N VAL A 12 -6.37 -8.21 -30.89
CA VAL A 12 -7.21 -9.35 -31.29
C VAL A 12 -8.46 -8.77 -31.93
N GLU A 13 -8.56 -8.85 -33.26
CA GLU A 13 -9.79 -8.51 -33.97
C GLU A 13 -10.80 -9.66 -33.84
N GLY A 14 -11.91 -9.40 -33.13
CA GLY A 14 -13.04 -10.33 -33.01
C GLY A 14 -13.54 -10.52 -31.58
N ASN A 15 -14.70 -11.16 -31.42
CA ASN A 15 -15.23 -11.50 -30.10
C ASN A 15 -14.41 -12.65 -29.50
N ILE A 16 -13.70 -12.38 -28.40
CA ILE A 16 -13.08 -13.43 -27.57
C ILE A 16 -14.23 -14.23 -26.94
N ARG A 17 -14.50 -15.41 -27.51
CA ARG A 17 -15.47 -16.37 -26.97
C ARG A 17 -14.70 -17.47 -26.26
N ALA A 18 -14.66 -17.38 -24.94
CA ALA A 18 -14.22 -18.47 -24.08
C ALA A 18 -15.46 -19.13 -23.47
N GLU A 19 -15.61 -20.43 -23.66
CA GLU A 19 -16.56 -21.23 -22.88
C GLU A 19 -16.13 -21.14 -21.41
N LEU A 20 -17.04 -20.68 -20.54
CA LEU A 20 -16.77 -20.68 -19.10
C LEU A 20 -16.68 -22.14 -18.64
N SER A 21 -15.69 -22.45 -17.80
CA SER A 21 -15.65 -23.74 -17.12
C SER A 21 -16.82 -23.85 -16.15
N GLU A 22 -17.01 -25.04 -15.58
CA GLU A 22 -17.78 -25.19 -14.34
C GLU A 22 -17.29 -24.17 -13.29
N PRO A 23 -18.20 -23.63 -12.45
CA PRO A 23 -17.82 -22.74 -11.36
C PRO A 23 -16.72 -23.37 -10.51
N ILE A 24 -15.58 -22.69 -10.40
CA ILE A 24 -14.52 -23.10 -9.49
C ILE A 24 -15.02 -22.84 -8.08
N ALA A 25 -15.13 -23.90 -7.27
CA ALA A 25 -15.49 -23.76 -5.87
C ALA A 25 -14.47 -22.85 -5.17
N ALA A 26 -14.95 -21.82 -4.47
CA ALA A 26 -14.08 -21.03 -3.61
C ALA A 26 -13.50 -21.95 -2.53
N PRO A 27 -12.16 -22.02 -2.38
CA PRO A 27 -11.58 -22.78 -1.28
C PRO A 27 -12.05 -22.19 0.04
N ASP A 28 -12.18 -23.02 1.07
CA ASP A 28 -12.37 -22.54 2.43
C ASP A 28 -11.14 -21.71 2.82
N PHE A 29 -11.37 -20.45 3.22
CA PHE A 29 -10.33 -19.55 3.66
C PHE A 29 -10.16 -19.67 5.18
N ASP A 30 -9.19 -20.48 5.61
CA ASP A 30 -8.79 -20.62 7.01
C ASP A 30 -7.40 -20.01 7.21
N PHE A 31 -7.33 -18.67 7.18
CA PHE A 31 -6.09 -17.97 7.52
C PHE A 31 -5.95 -17.87 9.03
N GLN A 32 -4.82 -18.36 9.54
CA GLN A 32 -4.40 -18.23 10.93
C GLN A 32 -3.18 -17.31 10.98
N LEU A 33 -3.24 -16.25 11.81
CA LEU A 33 -2.13 -15.33 11.96
C LEU A 33 -0.90 -16.09 12.51
N PRO A 34 0.26 -16.03 11.84
CA PRO A 34 1.46 -16.68 12.34
C PRO A 34 1.81 -16.23 13.77
N PRO A 35 2.20 -17.14 14.68
CA PRO A 35 2.43 -16.79 16.08
C PRO A 35 3.46 -15.69 16.33
N HIS A 36 4.44 -15.51 15.44
CA HIS A 36 5.45 -14.45 15.55
C HIS A 36 4.93 -13.06 15.19
N LEU A 37 3.69 -12.96 14.71
CA LEU A 37 2.97 -11.70 14.47
C LEU A 37 1.94 -11.41 15.56
N ASN A 38 1.82 -12.30 16.56
CA ASN A 38 0.90 -12.15 17.68
C ASN A 38 1.60 -12.56 18.98
N GLY A 39 2.05 -11.58 19.78
CA GLY A 39 2.74 -11.83 21.05
C GLY A 39 3.66 -10.69 21.45
N SER A 40 4.35 -10.85 22.59
CA SER A 40 5.28 -9.83 23.12
C SER A 40 6.49 -9.56 22.23
N ASP A 41 6.88 -10.54 21.42
CA ASP A 41 8.03 -10.46 20.51
C ASP A 41 7.60 -10.09 19.07
N ALA A 42 6.30 -9.83 18.86
CA ALA A 42 5.79 -9.42 17.56
C ALA A 42 6.30 -8.00 17.22
N PRO A 43 6.55 -7.70 15.93
CA PRO A 43 6.88 -6.34 15.51
C PRO A 43 5.77 -5.37 15.93
N ARG A 44 6.15 -4.22 16.49
CA ARG A 44 5.23 -3.13 16.78
C ARG A 44 4.88 -2.43 15.48
N VAL A 45 3.66 -2.65 15.00
CA VAL A 45 3.20 -2.11 13.72
C VAL A 45 2.40 -0.82 13.95
N ALA A 46 2.85 0.26 13.33
CA ALA A 46 2.08 1.47 13.15
C ALA A 46 1.46 1.50 11.76
N MET A 47 0.19 1.89 11.67
CA MET A 47 -0.50 2.17 10.41
C MET A 47 -0.74 3.67 10.30
N TYR A 48 -0.18 4.27 9.25
CA TYR A 48 -0.43 5.67 8.96
C TYR A 48 -1.84 5.86 8.41
N LYS A 49 -2.57 6.82 9.00
CA LYS A 49 -3.91 7.19 8.60
C LYS A 49 -4.01 8.70 8.44
N SER A 50 -4.16 9.18 7.22
CA SER A 50 -4.50 10.58 7.00
C SER A 50 -5.94 10.85 7.43
N TRP A 51 -6.23 12.10 7.80
CA TRP A 51 -7.60 12.55 7.95
C TRP A 51 -8.37 12.54 6.63
N GLN A 52 -7.67 12.56 5.49
CA GLN A 52 -8.22 12.45 4.14
C GLN A 52 -8.10 11.00 3.58
N GLU A 53 -8.22 9.97 4.42
CA GLU A 53 -8.19 8.56 4.00
C GLU A 53 -9.36 8.23 3.02
N PRO A 54 -9.13 7.48 1.93
CA PRO A 54 -10.18 7.05 1.03
C PRO A 54 -11.03 5.93 1.66
N MET A 55 -12.35 5.95 1.43
CA MET A 55 -13.29 4.96 2.00
C MET A 55 -12.86 3.48 1.81
N PRO A 56 -12.34 3.05 0.64
CA PRO A 56 -11.92 1.66 0.46
C PRO A 56 -10.79 1.23 1.41
N ALA A 57 -9.90 2.11 1.86
CA ALA A 57 -8.74 1.71 2.68
C ALA A 57 -9.11 1.00 3.99
N GLY A 58 -10.35 1.17 4.48
CA GLY A 58 -10.88 0.49 5.65
C GLY A 58 -10.87 -1.04 5.56
N TRP A 59 -10.88 -1.64 4.36
CA TRP A 59 -10.83 -3.11 4.23
C TRP A 59 -9.51 -3.69 4.77
N GLN A 60 -8.40 -2.94 4.66
CA GLN A 60 -7.08 -3.38 5.15
C GLN A 60 -7.08 -3.47 6.67
N ARG A 61 -7.65 -2.45 7.34
CA ARG A 61 -7.83 -2.43 8.79
C ARG A 61 -8.73 -3.57 9.22
N TRP A 62 -9.85 -3.75 8.52
CA TRP A 62 -10.75 -4.86 8.77
C TRP A 62 -10.04 -6.22 8.68
N VAL A 63 -9.18 -6.46 7.69
CA VAL A 63 -8.42 -7.72 7.59
C VAL A 63 -7.47 -7.92 8.78
N LEU A 64 -6.75 -6.87 9.21
CA LEU A 64 -5.89 -6.96 10.39
C LEU A 64 -6.70 -7.24 11.66
N ASP A 65 -7.85 -6.58 11.81
CA ASP A 65 -8.78 -6.76 12.92
C ASP A 65 -9.39 -8.17 12.94
N GLN A 66 -9.78 -8.72 11.78
CA GLN A 66 -10.37 -10.06 11.68
C GLN A 66 -9.40 -11.17 12.10
N HIS A 67 -8.10 -10.91 12.02
CA HIS A 67 -7.06 -11.88 12.35
C HIS A 67 -6.31 -11.53 13.64
N ASP A 68 -6.85 -10.61 14.45
CA ASP A 68 -6.28 -10.17 15.72
C ASP A 68 -4.80 -9.76 15.60
N MET A 69 -4.41 -9.18 14.46
CA MET A 69 -3.05 -8.67 14.29
C MET A 69 -2.94 -7.31 14.99
N PRO A 70 -2.06 -7.16 16.00
CA PRO A 70 -1.94 -5.90 16.72
C PRO A 70 -1.31 -4.82 15.84
N TYR A 71 -1.92 -3.64 15.84
CA TYR A 71 -1.38 -2.43 15.22
C TYR A 71 -1.92 -1.19 15.94
N ASP A 72 -1.16 -0.10 15.88
CA ASP A 72 -1.64 1.22 16.28
C ASP A 72 -1.91 2.09 15.05
N THR A 73 -2.85 3.03 15.18
CA THR A 73 -3.10 4.04 14.15
C THR A 73 -2.33 5.31 14.50
N LEU A 74 -1.49 5.79 13.58
CA LEU A 74 -0.80 7.07 13.70
C LEU A 74 -1.34 8.07 12.69
N HIS A 75 -1.58 9.29 13.16
CA HIS A 75 -1.84 10.46 12.33
C HIS A 75 -0.54 11.25 12.07
N ASP A 76 -0.62 12.25 11.19
CA ASP A 76 0.51 13.12 10.85
C ASP A 76 1.11 13.80 12.09
N ALA A 77 0.27 14.26 13.03
CA ALA A 77 0.72 14.86 14.27
C ALA A 77 1.55 13.92 15.15
N ASP A 78 1.20 12.63 15.20
CA ASP A 78 1.93 11.63 15.99
C ASP A 78 3.33 11.42 15.40
N ILE A 79 3.42 11.30 14.07
CA ILE A 79 4.69 11.17 13.36
C ILE A 79 5.54 12.45 13.53
N HIS A 80 4.95 13.64 13.44
CA HIS A 80 5.67 14.90 13.70
C HIS A 80 6.19 15.01 15.13
N SER A 81 5.54 14.34 16.08
CA SER A 81 5.91 14.33 17.50
C SER A 81 6.95 13.26 17.86
N GLY A 82 7.35 12.40 16.92
CA GLY A 82 8.37 11.38 17.12
C GLY A 82 7.86 10.01 17.56
N ALA A 83 6.56 9.73 17.41
CA ALA A 83 5.98 8.44 17.80
C ALA A 83 6.60 7.22 17.11
N LEU A 84 7.26 7.40 15.95
CA LEU A 84 7.89 6.30 15.19
C LEU A 84 9.01 5.58 15.95
N ASP A 85 9.61 6.19 16.98
CA ASP A 85 10.63 5.56 17.82
C ASP A 85 10.09 4.33 18.59
N ASP A 86 8.76 4.28 18.79
CA ASP A 86 8.07 3.21 19.48
C ASP A 86 7.61 2.06 18.56
N TYR A 87 7.94 2.10 17.27
CA TYR A 87 7.50 1.11 16.29
C TYR A 87 8.65 0.47 15.52
N ASP A 88 8.39 -0.71 14.96
CA ASP A 88 9.35 -1.45 14.13
C ASP A 88 8.94 -1.41 12.65
N VAL A 89 7.64 -1.23 12.39
CA VAL A 89 7.05 -1.19 11.05
C VAL A 89 6.08 -0.01 10.94
N LEU A 90 6.19 0.75 9.85
CA LEU A 90 5.20 1.72 9.42
C LEU A 90 4.49 1.22 8.14
N LEU A 91 3.18 1.07 8.20
CA LEU A 91 2.34 0.63 7.09
C LEU A 91 1.56 1.81 6.52
N PHE A 92 1.72 2.04 5.21
CA PHE A 92 0.87 2.93 4.42
C PHE A 92 -0.24 2.12 3.74
N GLN A 93 -1.47 2.48 4.06
CA GLN A 93 -2.68 1.92 3.46
C GLN A 93 -2.78 2.25 1.97
N ALA A 94 -3.77 1.65 1.29
CA ALA A 94 -4.10 1.95 -0.11
C ALA A 94 -4.66 3.38 -0.25
N GLN A 95 -3.76 4.34 -0.21
CA GLN A 95 -4.04 5.77 -0.19
C GLN A 95 -3.05 6.48 -1.12
N ASP A 96 -3.54 7.46 -1.88
CA ASP A 96 -2.70 8.20 -2.81
C ASP A 96 -1.69 9.11 -2.09
N GLY A 97 -0.54 9.33 -2.73
CA GLY A 97 0.55 10.12 -2.17
C GLY A 97 0.20 11.57 -1.85
N ASN A 98 -0.74 12.18 -2.59
CA ASN A 98 -1.17 13.54 -2.29
C ASN A 98 -1.97 13.59 -0.98
N SER A 99 -2.90 12.66 -0.76
CA SER A 99 -3.64 12.56 0.49
C SER A 99 -2.71 12.23 1.68
N ILE A 100 -1.69 11.39 1.47
CA ILE A 100 -0.68 11.08 2.50
C ILE A 100 0.15 12.33 2.84
N ARG A 101 0.67 13.02 1.82
CA ARG A 101 1.57 14.16 2.02
C ARG A 101 0.83 15.40 2.51
N ASN A 102 -0.33 15.71 1.93
CA ASN A 102 -0.97 17.01 2.08
C ASN A 102 -2.29 16.96 2.86
N GLY A 103 -3.01 15.84 2.80
CA GLY A 103 -4.35 15.66 3.38
C GLY A 103 -5.32 16.81 3.08
N PHE A 104 -6.22 17.11 4.03
CA PHE A 104 -7.17 18.22 3.89
C PHE A 104 -6.48 19.58 4.01
N ARG A 105 -6.91 20.55 3.20
CA ARG A 105 -6.33 21.89 3.25
C ARG A 105 -6.75 22.62 4.52
N ARG A 106 -5.87 23.49 5.01
CA ARG A 106 -6.20 24.39 6.12
C ARG A 106 -7.43 25.24 5.75
N GLY A 107 -8.40 25.27 6.65
CA GLY A 107 -9.66 26.01 6.48
C GLY A 107 -10.82 25.16 5.96
N GLU A 108 -10.59 23.93 5.49
CA GLU A 108 -11.66 22.99 5.14
C GLU A 108 -12.28 22.34 6.37
N LEU A 109 -11.44 21.99 7.35
CA LEU A 109 -11.82 21.34 8.61
C LEU A 109 -11.11 22.00 9.81
N PRO A 110 -11.52 21.70 11.06
CA PRO A 110 -10.75 22.07 12.25
C PRO A 110 -9.28 21.65 12.14
N ARG A 111 -8.38 22.47 12.69
CA ARG A 111 -6.93 22.34 12.49
C ARG A 111 -6.41 20.91 12.73
N GLN A 112 -6.92 20.23 13.76
CA GLN A 112 -6.46 18.88 14.11
C GLN A 112 -6.78 17.80 13.06
N TYR A 113 -7.62 18.10 12.07
CA TYR A 113 -8.04 17.19 11.00
C TYR A 113 -7.55 17.65 9.61
N THR A 114 -6.58 18.56 9.57
CA THR A 114 -6.03 19.14 8.32
C THR A 114 -4.52 18.96 8.25
N GLY A 115 -3.99 18.89 7.04
CA GLY A 115 -2.60 18.56 6.78
C GLY A 115 -2.39 17.09 6.50
N GLY A 116 -1.14 16.74 6.28
CA GLY A 116 -0.64 15.39 6.11
C GLY A 116 0.81 15.36 6.58
N LEU A 117 1.58 14.37 6.15
CA LEU A 117 2.98 14.27 6.57
C LEU A 117 3.79 15.53 6.28
N GLY A 118 3.56 16.19 5.14
CA GLY A 118 4.38 17.29 4.65
C GLY A 118 5.86 16.91 4.60
N ASP A 119 6.74 17.91 4.45
CA ASP A 119 8.18 17.65 4.35
C ASP A 119 8.77 17.14 5.68
N GLN A 120 8.27 17.64 6.82
CA GLN A 120 8.72 17.21 8.14
C GLN A 120 8.41 15.73 8.41
N GLY A 121 7.17 15.30 8.14
CA GLY A 121 6.76 13.91 8.35
C GLY A 121 7.43 12.97 7.35
N VAL A 122 7.60 13.40 6.10
CA VAL A 122 8.38 12.65 5.09
C VAL A 122 9.82 12.44 5.55
N GLN A 123 10.45 13.48 6.11
CA GLN A 123 11.80 13.37 6.67
C GLN A 123 11.83 12.40 7.87
N ALA A 124 10.84 12.47 8.77
CA ALA A 124 10.74 11.54 9.88
C ALA A 124 10.61 10.07 9.43
N VAL A 125 9.85 9.80 8.37
CA VAL A 125 9.74 8.45 7.77
C VAL A 125 11.06 8.01 7.15
N SER A 126 11.78 8.92 6.48
CA SER A 126 13.12 8.63 5.94
C SER A 126 14.10 8.26 7.05
N ASP A 127 14.11 9.01 8.14
CA ASP A 127 15.00 8.78 9.28
C ASP A 127 14.63 7.50 10.04
N PHE A 128 13.34 7.19 10.19
CA PHE A 128 12.86 5.92 10.72
C PHE A 128 13.45 4.71 9.96
N VAL A 129 13.42 4.72 8.62
CA VAL A 129 14.01 3.64 7.82
C VAL A 129 15.52 3.60 7.96
N ARG A 130 16.20 4.75 7.96
CA ARG A 130 17.66 4.82 8.19
C ARG A 130 18.07 4.27 9.55
N ASN A 131 17.20 4.37 10.55
CA ASN A 131 17.40 3.85 11.90
C ASN A 131 17.01 2.37 12.05
N GLY A 132 16.67 1.68 10.95
CA GLY A 132 16.38 0.25 10.94
C GLY A 132 14.89 -0.11 10.95
N GLY A 133 14.01 0.89 10.97
CA GLY A 133 12.57 0.71 10.77
C GLY A 133 12.24 0.22 9.37
N ARG A 134 11.05 -0.35 9.20
CA ARG A 134 10.58 -0.89 7.91
C ARG A 134 9.32 -0.18 7.46
N VAL A 135 9.27 0.21 6.20
CA VAL A 135 8.07 0.78 5.59
C VAL A 135 7.43 -0.26 4.67
N ILE A 136 6.11 -0.45 4.83
CA ILE A 136 5.27 -1.24 3.94
C ILE A 136 4.31 -0.28 3.24
N ALA A 137 4.20 -0.38 1.92
CA ALA A 137 3.26 0.40 1.13
C ALA A 137 2.35 -0.55 0.35
N ILE A 138 1.06 -0.25 0.32
CA ILE A 138 0.07 -1.07 -0.38
C ILE A 138 -0.59 -0.24 -1.48
N GLU A 139 -0.70 -0.81 -2.68
CA GLU A 139 -1.36 -0.21 -3.85
C GLU A 139 -0.88 1.22 -4.12
N ALA A 140 -1.77 2.23 -4.10
CA ALA A 140 -1.47 3.62 -4.45
C ALA A 140 -0.41 4.28 -3.55
N ALA A 141 -0.18 3.76 -2.33
CA ALA A 141 0.89 4.27 -1.47
C ALA A 141 2.28 3.86 -1.97
N THR A 142 2.38 2.86 -2.86
CA THR A 142 3.65 2.41 -3.43
C THR A 142 4.33 3.54 -4.19
N ASP A 143 3.56 4.33 -4.95
CA ASP A 143 4.10 5.47 -5.71
C ASP A 143 4.67 6.54 -4.76
N PHE A 144 3.97 6.82 -3.64
CA PHE A 144 4.46 7.74 -2.60
C PHE A 144 5.79 7.28 -1.99
N VAL A 145 5.91 6.00 -1.64
CA VAL A 145 7.12 5.44 -1.05
C VAL A 145 8.25 5.33 -2.06
N ALA A 146 7.95 5.03 -3.32
CA ALA A 146 8.93 5.04 -4.42
C ALA A 146 9.54 6.43 -4.60
N GLU A 147 8.71 7.47 -4.65
CA GLU A 147 9.16 8.87 -4.72
C GLU A 147 9.96 9.29 -3.47
N LEU A 148 9.50 8.90 -2.27
CA LEU A 148 10.15 9.26 -1.01
C LEU A 148 11.61 8.75 -0.94
N PHE A 149 11.85 7.54 -1.44
CA PHE A 149 13.16 6.88 -1.39
C PHE A 149 13.94 6.93 -2.71
N ASP A 150 13.45 7.65 -3.72
CA ASP A 150 14.07 7.73 -5.06
C ASP A 150 14.36 6.34 -5.65
N LEU A 151 13.37 5.44 -5.56
CA LEU A 151 13.51 4.07 -6.04
C LEU A 151 13.33 4.02 -7.56
N ASP A 152 14.26 3.33 -8.24
CA ASP A 152 14.20 3.08 -9.68
C ASP A 152 13.19 1.96 -10.01
N ILE A 153 11.91 2.21 -9.72
CA ILE A 153 10.78 1.33 -10.00
C ILE A 153 9.66 2.09 -10.70
N SER A 154 8.96 1.42 -11.62
CA SER A 154 7.89 2.03 -12.42
C SER A 154 6.61 1.21 -12.36
N ASN A 155 5.47 1.85 -12.20
CA ASN A 155 4.16 1.21 -12.25
C ASN A 155 3.77 0.89 -13.70
N LEU A 156 3.71 -0.39 -14.05
CA LEU A 156 3.41 -0.87 -15.40
C LEU A 156 1.92 -0.89 -15.75
N THR A 157 1.02 -0.65 -14.79
CA THR A 157 -0.44 -0.62 -15.04
C THR A 157 -0.95 0.77 -15.40
N PHE A 158 -0.11 1.80 -15.32
CA PHE A 158 -0.49 3.17 -15.65
C PHE A 158 -0.44 3.40 -17.17
N GLY A 159 -1.52 2.96 -17.86
CA GLY A 159 -1.84 3.21 -19.28
C GLY A 159 -2.15 1.92 -20.06
N PRO A 160 -3.29 1.78 -20.81
CA PRO A 160 -4.38 2.72 -21.12
C PRO A 160 -5.71 2.42 -20.39
N SER A 161 -6.60 3.41 -20.45
CA SER A 161 -8.02 3.41 -20.06
C SER A 161 -8.81 2.19 -20.56
N GLU A 162 -9.82 1.80 -19.77
CA GLU A 162 -10.93 0.86 -20.01
C GLU A 162 -10.72 -0.16 -21.16
N HIS A 163 -10.62 -1.44 -20.78
CA HIS A 163 -10.57 -2.66 -21.63
C HIS A 163 -9.21 -3.32 -21.90
N THR A 164 -8.13 -2.95 -21.22
CA THR A 164 -6.87 -3.70 -21.33
C THR A 164 -6.72 -4.71 -20.18
N ILE A 165 -7.08 -5.98 -20.43
CA ILE A 165 -6.76 -7.09 -19.51
C ILE A 165 -5.30 -7.50 -19.76
N LEU A 166 -4.41 -7.16 -18.82
CA LEU A 166 -3.01 -7.62 -18.85
C LEU A 166 -2.94 -9.02 -18.20
N TYR A 167 -2.71 -10.06 -19.00
CA TYR A 167 -2.28 -11.37 -18.50
C TYR A 167 -0.76 -11.48 -18.58
N SER A 168 -0.08 -11.65 -17.45
CA SER A 168 1.32 -12.10 -17.43
C SER A 168 1.36 -13.60 -17.14
N ARG A 169 1.67 -14.42 -18.16
CA ARG A 169 2.09 -15.81 -17.96
C ARG A 169 3.57 -15.78 -17.57
N ILE A 170 3.88 -16.14 -16.33
CA ILE A 170 5.27 -16.44 -15.93
C ILE A 170 5.55 -17.85 -16.43
N ASP A 171 6.31 -17.99 -17.52
CA ASP A 171 6.81 -19.30 -17.93
C ASP A 171 7.86 -19.79 -16.92
N PRO A 172 7.71 -20.98 -16.33
CA PRO A 172 8.76 -21.58 -15.52
C PRO A 172 9.92 -21.98 -16.43
N LYS A 173 11.10 -21.39 -16.18
CA LYS A 173 12.33 -21.70 -16.92
C LYS A 173 12.66 -23.19 -16.85
N ALA A 174 12.99 -23.76 -18.01
CA ALA A 174 13.79 -24.97 -18.16
C ALA A 174 15.28 -24.67 -17.91
#